data_AF-A0A7H4YPL4-F1
#
_entry.id   AF-A0A7H4YPL4-F1
#
_cell.length_a   1.000
_cell.length_b   1.000
_cell.length_c   1.000
_cell.angle_alpha   90.00
_cell.angle_beta   90.00
_cell.angle_gamma   90.00
#
_symmetry.space_group_name_H-M   'P 1'
#
loop_
_entity.id
_entity.type
_entity.pdbx_description
1 polymer ?
#
loop_
_entity_poly.entity_id
_entity_poly.type
_entity_poly.pdbx_seq_one_letter_code
_entity_poly.pdbx_strand_id
1 'polypeptide(L)'
;MNVQFFDHAHHKLKIRGLQSPVDVLTFEGREQLSTPFRYDIQFTSTDKAIAPESVLMQDGAFSLTAPPVQGMPVQTALRTLHGVITGFKHLSSSQDEARYEVRLEPRMALLARSRQNAIYQN
;
A
#
# COMPACT_ATOMS: atom_id res chain seq x y z
N MET A 1 -3.47 21.19 -20.61
CA MET A 1 -2.94 21.65 -19.31
C MET A 1 -2.20 20.49 -18.68
N ASN A 2 -0.86 20.56 -18.60
CA ASN A 2 -0.07 19.56 -17.87
C ASN A 2 -0.13 19.91 -16.39
N VAL A 3 -0.88 19.14 -15.61
CA VAL A 3 -0.84 19.22 -14.15
C VAL A 3 0.50 18.62 -13.72
N GLN A 4 1.37 19.44 -13.14
CA GLN A 4 2.62 18.97 -12.54
C GLN A 4 2.27 18.21 -11.25
N PHE A 5 2.54 16.90 -11.24
CA PHE A 5 2.47 16.09 -10.02
C PHE A 5 3.73 16.34 -9.20
N PHE A 6 3.56 16.79 -7.97
CA PHE A 6 4.66 16.98 -7.03
C PHE A 6 4.96 15.67 -6.29
N ASP A 7 5.80 14.82 -6.88
CA ASP A 7 6.26 13.58 -6.26
C ASP A 7 7.29 13.88 -5.15
N HIS A 8 6.79 14.10 -3.93
CA HIS A 8 7.62 14.19 -2.72
C HIS A 8 7.82 12.82 -2.06
N ALA A 9 7.21 11.76 -2.62
CA ALA A 9 7.19 10.44 -2.01
C ALA A 9 8.35 9.57 -2.50
N HIS A 10 9.38 9.47 -1.65
CA HIS A 10 10.44 8.48 -1.82
C HIS A 10 9.90 7.05 -1.76
N HIS A 11 8.88 6.81 -0.94
CA HIS A 11 8.25 5.50 -0.79
C HIS A 11 7.23 5.25 -1.89
N LYS A 12 7.22 4.04 -2.46
CA LYS A 12 6.32 3.69 -3.56
C LYS A 12 5.36 2.58 -3.14
N LEU A 13 4.09 2.76 -3.44
CA LEU A 13 3.05 1.75 -3.28
C LEU A 13 2.53 1.36 -4.67
N LYS A 14 2.58 0.06 -4.97
CA LYS A 14 1.99 -0.52 -6.17
C LYS A 14 0.86 -1.46 -5.75
N ILE A 15 -0.30 -1.26 -6.34
CA ILE A 15 -1.46 -2.15 -6.18
C ILE A 15 -1.77 -2.74 -7.55
N ARG A 16 -1.83 -4.07 -7.64
CA ARG A 16 -2.03 -4.77 -8.91
C ARG A 16 -3.34 -4.33 -9.57
N GLY A 17 -3.25 -3.92 -10.83
CA GLY A 17 -4.42 -3.55 -11.64
C GLY A 17 -4.93 -2.13 -11.43
N LEU A 18 -4.51 -1.43 -10.37
CA LEU A 18 -4.90 -0.05 -10.11
C LEU A 18 -4.22 0.90 -11.12
N GLN A 19 -5.02 1.64 -11.87
CA GLN A 19 -4.54 2.63 -12.86
C GLN A 19 -4.42 4.03 -12.25
N SER A 20 -5.16 4.29 -11.18
CA SER A 20 -5.16 5.56 -10.46
C SER A 20 -3.75 5.85 -9.92
N PRO A 21 -3.24 7.10 -10.06
CA PRO A 21 -1.92 7.45 -9.55
C PRO A 21 -1.91 7.34 -8.02
N VAL A 22 -0.81 6.82 -7.46
CA VAL A 22 -0.65 6.62 -6.02
C VAL A 22 0.57 7.40 -5.57
N ASP A 23 0.36 8.45 -4.79
CA ASP A 23 1.43 9.24 -4.18
C ASP A 23 1.41 9.06 -2.65
N VAL A 24 2.45 8.43 -2.09
CA VAL A 24 2.46 8.01 -0.68
C VAL A 24 2.66 9.24 0.22
N LEU A 25 1.70 9.48 1.11
CA LEU A 25 1.70 10.62 2.02
C LEU A 25 2.30 10.28 3.39
N THR A 26 1.85 9.20 4.01
CA THR A 26 2.33 8.74 5.32
C THR A 26 2.00 7.26 5.51
N PHE A 27 2.69 6.58 6.43
CA PHE A 27 2.40 5.18 6.74
C PHE A 27 2.79 4.84 8.17
N GLU A 28 2.11 3.84 8.74
CA GLU A 28 2.48 3.22 10.01
C GLU A 28 2.67 1.72 9.78
N GLY A 29 3.85 1.21 10.13
CA GLY A 29 4.21 -0.20 9.99
C GLY A 29 4.39 -0.89 11.34
N ARG A 30 3.83 -2.08 11.48
CA ARG A 30 4.01 -2.94 12.66
C ARG A 30 4.51 -4.31 12.23
N GLU A 31 5.66 -4.70 12.77
CA GLU A 31 6.32 -5.97 12.49
C GLU A 31 6.79 -6.62 13.78
N GLN A 32 6.52 -7.91 13.93
CA GLN A 32 6.95 -8.70 15.07
C GLN A 32 7.17 -10.15 14.64
N LEU A 33 8.14 -10.82 15.25
CA LEU A 33 8.33 -12.25 15.03
C LEU A 33 7.04 -13.02 15.36
N SER A 34 6.74 -14.02 14.53
CA SER A 34 5.56 -14.90 14.68
C SER A 34 4.21 -14.19 14.60
N THR A 35 4.16 -12.93 14.13
CA THR A 35 2.92 -12.19 13.88
C THR A 35 2.95 -11.65 12.45
N PRO A 36 1.85 -11.78 11.67
CA PRO A 36 1.76 -11.13 10.37
C PRO A 36 2.02 -9.62 10.47
N PHE A 37 2.88 -9.08 9.62
CA PHE A 37 3.07 -7.63 9.57
C PHE A 37 1.79 -6.92 9.15
N ARG A 38 1.69 -5.64 9.50
CA ARG A 38 0.62 -4.75 9.04
C ARG A 38 1.16 -3.37 8.74
N TYR A 39 0.83 -2.86 7.57
CA TYR A 39 1.13 -1.49 7.16
C TYR A 39 -0.16 -0.76 6.80
N ASP A 40 -0.49 0.29 7.55
CA ASP A 40 -1.55 1.22 7.18
C ASP A 40 -0.88 2.38 6.41
N ILE A 41 -1.17 2.51 5.13
CA ILE A 41 -0.49 3.42 4.18
C ILE A 41 -1.50 4.41 3.64
N GLN A 42 -1.26 5.70 3.85
CA GLN A 42 -2.06 6.77 3.29
C GLN A 42 -1.40 7.35 2.05
N PHE A 43 -2.21 7.62 1.03
CA PHE A 43 -1.75 8.16 -0.23
C PHE A 43 -2.77 9.16 -0.79
N THR A 44 -2.31 10.05 -1.67
CA THR A 44 -3.16 10.91 -2.47
C THR A 44 -3.26 10.40 -3.90
N SER A 45 -4.39 10.71 -4.54
CA SER A 45 -4.63 10.43 -5.96
C SER A 45 -5.46 11.54 -6.57
N THR A 46 -5.20 11.88 -7.83
CA THR A 46 -6.10 12.73 -8.63
C THR A 46 -7.40 12.02 -8.99
N ASP A 47 -7.42 10.68 -8.93
CA ASP A 47 -8.65 9.91 -8.99
C ASP A 47 -9.39 9.98 -7.66
N LYS A 48 -10.53 10.68 -7.66
CA LYS A 48 -11.34 10.92 -6.47
C LYS A 48 -12.41 9.87 -6.23
N ALA A 49 -12.52 8.87 -7.11
CA ALA A 49 -13.56 7.86 -7.08
C ALA A 49 -12.97 6.45 -7.23
N ILE A 50 -11.83 6.18 -6.59
CA ILE A 50 -11.22 4.85 -6.60
C ILE A 50 -12.19 3.85 -5.97
N ALA A 51 -12.67 2.90 -6.78
CA ALA A 51 -13.65 1.93 -6.35
C ALA A 51 -13.02 0.87 -5.43
N PRO A 52 -13.61 0.52 -4.28
CA PRO A 52 -13.03 -0.45 -3.33
C PRO A 52 -12.66 -1.81 -3.96
N GLU A 53 -13.46 -2.31 -4.90
CA GLU A 53 -13.26 -3.58 -5.61
C GLU A 53 -12.02 -3.59 -6.52
N SER A 54 -11.56 -2.42 -6.95
CA SER A 54 -10.31 -2.27 -7.71
C SER A 54 -9.06 -2.37 -6.83
N VAL A 55 -9.22 -2.30 -5.50
CA VAL A 55 -8.14 -2.20 -4.52
C VAL A 55 -8.12 -3.40 -3.57
N LEU A 56 -9.27 -3.73 -2.98
CA LEU A 56 -9.38 -4.80 -2.00
C LEU A 56 -9.03 -6.16 -2.60
N MET A 57 -8.31 -6.96 -1.81
CA MET A 57 -7.82 -8.30 -2.18
C MET A 57 -6.85 -8.32 -3.37
N GLN A 58 -6.42 -7.17 -3.89
CA GLN A 58 -5.34 -7.10 -4.86
C GLN A 58 -3.97 -7.27 -4.19
N ASP A 59 -3.03 -7.81 -4.95
CA ASP A 59 -1.63 -7.87 -4.54
C ASP A 59 -1.07 -6.44 -4.41
N GLY A 60 -0.38 -6.18 -3.30
CA GLY A 60 0.28 -4.92 -3.01
C GLY A 60 1.79 -5.09 -2.82
N ALA A 61 2.56 -4.11 -3.27
CA ALA A 61 3.99 -3.99 -3.01
C ALA A 61 4.31 -2.59 -2.48
N PHE A 62 4.84 -2.51 -1.27
CA PHE A 62 5.27 -1.26 -0.65
C PHE A 62 6.79 -1.21 -0.54
N SER A 63 7.41 -0.30 -1.27
CA SER A 63 8.87 -0.14 -1.35
C SER A 63 9.33 1.04 -0.51
N LEU A 64 10.22 0.75 0.44
CA LEU A 64 10.96 1.74 1.21
C LEU A 64 12.23 2.10 0.47
N THR A 65 12.34 3.35 0.04
CA THR A 65 13.46 3.85 -0.75
C THR A 65 14.37 4.72 0.11
N ALA A 66 15.67 4.68 -0.18
CA ALA A 66 16.61 5.60 0.46
C ALA A 66 16.31 7.05 0.04
N PRO A 67 16.52 8.04 0.93
CA PRO A 67 16.48 9.44 0.51
C PRO A 67 17.54 9.69 -0.58
N PRO A 68 17.28 10.63 -1.51
CA PRO A 68 18.21 10.96 -2.57
C PRO A 68 19.51 11.52 -1.96
N VAL A 69 20.64 10.92 -2.33
CA VAL A 69 21.98 11.41 -1.98
C VAL A 69 22.50 12.24 -3.15
N GLN A 70 22.93 13.48 -2.88
CA GLN A 70 23.52 14.36 -3.90
C GLN A 70 24.65 13.63 -4.65
N GLY A 71 24.55 13.60 -5.98
CA GLY A 71 25.54 12.95 -6.86
C GLY A 71 25.30 11.46 -7.13
N MET A 72 24.28 10.83 -6.54
CA MET A 72 23.89 9.46 -6.88
C MET A 72 22.62 9.42 -7.76
N PRO A 73 22.69 8.81 -8.95
CA PRO A 73 21.60 8.86 -9.93
C PRO A 73 20.40 7.95 -9.61
N VAL A 74 20.48 7.07 -8.60
CA VAL A 74 19.47 6.03 -8.40
C VAL A 74 18.91 6.06 -6.98
N GLN A 75 17.61 6.33 -6.89
CA GLN A 75 16.78 6.03 -5.73
C GLN A 75 16.52 4.52 -5.70
N THR A 76 17.40 3.75 -5.06
CA THR A 76 17.28 2.30 -4.95
C THR A 76 16.33 1.93 -3.81
N ALA A 77 15.37 1.03 -4.07
CA ALA A 77 14.53 0.48 -3.02
C ALA A 77 15.40 -0.33 -2.04
N LEU A 78 15.43 0.08 -0.78
CA LEU A 78 16.15 -0.61 0.29
C LEU A 78 15.42 -1.89 0.71
N ARG A 79 14.09 -1.86 0.68
CA ARG A 79 13.24 -2.98 1.09
C ARG A 79 11.89 -2.90 0.39
N THR A 80 11.33 -4.05 0.01
CA THR A 80 9.95 -4.13 -0.48
C THR A 80 9.16 -5.14 0.34
N LEU A 81 7.98 -4.71 0.79
CA LEU A 81 7.00 -5.53 1.49
C LEU A 81 5.93 -5.97 0.48
N HIS A 82 5.78 -7.28 0.32
CA HIS A 82 4.78 -7.87 -0.56
C HIS A 82 3.63 -8.45 0.26
N GLY A 83 2.40 -8.12 -0.13
CA GLY A 83 1.20 -8.55 0.58
C GLY A 83 -0.05 -8.42 -0.25
N VAL A 84 -1.19 -8.38 0.43
CA VAL A 84 -2.52 -8.20 -0.13
C VAL A 84 -3.15 -6.99 0.56
N ILE A 85 -3.93 -6.21 -0.19
CA ILE A 85 -4.69 -5.11 0.40
C ILE A 85 -5.92 -5.67 1.12
N THR A 86 -5.91 -5.60 2.44
CA THR A 86 -6.95 -6.20 3.31
C THR A 86 -7.98 -5.19 3.81
N GLY A 87 -7.72 -3.90 3.64
CA GLY A 87 -8.62 -2.80 3.98
C GLY A 87 -8.36 -1.58 3.10
N PHE A 88 -9.40 -0.79 2.88
CA PHE A 88 -9.37 0.42 2.06
C PHE A 88 -10.30 1.47 2.68
N LYS A 89 -9.87 2.73 2.70
CA LYS A 89 -10.66 3.87 3.17
C LYS A 89 -10.47 5.06 2.24
N HIS A 90 -11.55 5.77 2.00
CA HIS A 90 -11.52 7.13 1.50
C HIS A 90 -11.59 8.07 2.71
N LEU A 91 -10.55 8.90 2.91
CA LEU A 91 -10.41 9.75 4.08
C LEU A 91 -10.96 11.16 3.86
N SER A 92 -10.66 11.77 2.71
CA SER A 92 -11.12 13.12 2.36
C SER A 92 -10.94 13.40 0.86
N SER A 93 -11.55 14.49 0.37
CA SER A 93 -11.39 14.98 -0.99
C SER A 93 -11.22 16.49 -0.99
N SER A 94 -10.30 16.96 -1.83
CA SER A 94 -10.02 18.36 -2.14
C SER A 94 -10.50 18.70 -3.56
N GLN A 95 -10.26 19.94 -4.00
CA GLN A 95 -10.60 20.39 -5.35
C GLN A 95 -9.82 19.64 -6.44
N ASP A 96 -8.61 19.15 -6.16
CA ASP A 96 -7.76 18.53 -7.19
C ASP A 96 -7.45 17.04 -6.92
N GLU A 97 -7.45 16.61 -5.66
CA GLU A 97 -7.07 15.25 -5.26
C GLU A 97 -7.97 14.68 -4.14
N ALA A 98 -7.85 13.38 -3.89
CA ALA A 98 -8.45 12.70 -2.74
C ALA A 98 -7.39 11.94 -1.95
N ARG A 99 -7.62 11.81 -0.64
CA ARG A 99 -6.75 11.07 0.29
C ARG A 99 -7.39 9.74 0.65
N TYR A 100 -6.61 8.68 0.52
CA TYR A 100 -7.01 7.31 0.81
C TYR A 100 -6.08 6.66 1.83
N GLU A 101 -6.52 5.56 2.42
CA GLU A 101 -5.72 4.66 3.23
C GLU A 101 -5.93 3.21 2.77
N VAL A 102 -4.85 2.45 2.66
CA VAL A 102 -4.90 1.00 2.48
C VAL A 102 -4.18 0.28 3.61
N ARG A 103 -4.66 -0.92 3.92
CA ARG A 103 -3.95 -1.85 4.79
C ARG A 103 -3.28 -2.93 3.96
N LEU A 104 -1.95 -3.01 4.05
CA LEU A 104 -1.15 -4.07 3.45
C LEU A 104 -0.74 -5.08 4.52
N GLU A 105 -1.10 -6.35 4.31
CA GLU A 105 -0.77 -7.48 5.18
C GLU A 105 -0.28 -8.66 4.33
N PRO A 106 0.54 -9.58 4.86
CA PRO A 106 0.92 -10.77 4.11
C PRO A 106 -0.30 -11.70 3.94
N ARG A 107 -0.26 -12.59 2.94
CA ARG A 107 -1.34 -13.57 2.69
C ARG A 107 -1.68 -14.43 3.91
N MET A 108 -0.72 -14.67 4.79
CA MET A 108 -0.92 -15.39 6.06
C MET A 108 -2.00 -14.75 6.95
N ALA A 109 -2.14 -13.43 6.94
CA ALA A 109 -3.17 -12.72 7.72
C ALA A 109 -4.60 -13.11 7.32
N LEU A 110 -4.80 -13.57 6.07
CA LEU A 110 -6.11 -14.00 5.58
C LEU A 110 -6.61 -15.29 6.24
N LEU A 111 -5.71 -16.12 6.79
CA LEU A 111 -6.10 -17.33 7.51
C LEU A 111 -6.99 -17.03 8.71
N ALA A 112 -6.86 -15.84 9.32
CA ALA A 112 -7.73 -15.41 10.43
C ALA A 112 -9.21 -15.25 10.03
N ARG A 113 -9.51 -15.19 8.72
CA ARG A 113 -10.88 -15.04 8.18
C ARG A 113 -11.61 -16.38 8.02
N SER A 114 -10.94 -17.52 8.21
CA SER A 114 -11.54 -18.85 8.13
C SER A 114 -11.31 -19.61 9.43
N ARG A 115 -12.35 -20.34 9.88
CA ARG A 115 -12.27 -21.26 11.02
C ARG A 115 -13.03 -22.52 10.65
N GLN A 116 -12.34 -23.65 10.69
CA GLN A 116 -12.90 -24.96 10.36
C GLN A 116 -12.41 -25.99 11.39
N ASN A 117 -13.24 -26.99 11.67
CA ASN A 117 -12.83 -28.15 12.47
C ASN A 117 -12.17 -29.17 11.54
N ALA A 118 -11.02 -29.73 11.93
CA ALA A 118 -10.28 -30.69 11.12
C ALA A 118 -9.61 -31.77 11.99
N ILE A 119 -9.48 -32.98 11.44
CA ILE A 119 -8.64 -34.04 11.96
C ILE A 119 -7.45 -34.17 11.00
N TYR A 120 -6.24 -34.06 11.52
CA TYR A 120 -4.99 -34.25 10.76
C TYR A 120 -4.42 -35.63 11.09
N GLN A 121 -4.11 -36.44 10.09
CA GLN A 121 -3.53 -37.79 10.25
C GLN A 121 -2.16 -37.83 9.56
N ASN A 122 -1.25 -38.60 10.15
CA ASN A 122 0.13 -38.80 9.66
C ASN A 122 0.19 -39.89 8.59
#